data_AF-A0A3D2XDI3-F1
#
_entry.id   AF-A0A3D2XDI3-F1
#
_cell.length_a   1.000
_cell.length_b   1.000
_cell.length_c   1.000
_cell.angle_alpha   90.00
_cell.angle_beta   90.00
_cell.angle_gamma   90.00
#
_symmetry.space_group_name_H-M   'P 1'
#
loop_
_entity.id
_entity.type
_entity.pdbx_description
1 polymer ?
#
loop_
_entity_poly.entity_id
_entity_poly.type
_entity_poly.pdbx_seq_one_letter_code
_entity_poly.pdbx_strand_id
1 'polypeptide(L)'
;MPTYVSNKLLVELQEQTESFLNKAISEWQMIRHSQFGYKVAPEKWSATQCLEHLNSYGHFYLPEMEKAIHKAKEKGWAATTHFKSGWLGNYFTKLMMPGADGAVGKKM
;
A
#
# COMPACT_ATOMS: atom_id res chain seq x y z
N MET A 1 18.61 -6.72 -8.03
CA MET A 1 17.50 -6.33 -7.13
C MET A 1 17.86 -4.99 -6.51
N PRO A 2 16.96 -4.00 -6.50
CA PRO A 2 17.29 -2.66 -6.01
C PRO A 2 17.63 -2.68 -4.52
N THR A 3 18.60 -1.84 -4.18
CA THR A 3 19.06 -1.55 -2.82
C THR A 3 18.71 -0.10 -2.51
N TYR A 4 18.18 0.13 -1.32
CA TYR A 4 17.70 1.42 -0.86
C TYR A 4 18.38 1.79 0.46
N VAL A 5 18.54 3.09 0.71
CA VAL A 5 18.86 3.59 2.06
C VAL A 5 17.60 3.48 2.89
N SER A 6 17.61 2.67 3.95
CA SER A 6 16.39 2.25 4.67
C SER A 6 15.56 3.43 5.17
N ASN A 7 16.19 4.41 5.84
CA ASN A 7 15.48 5.57 6.38
C ASN A 7 14.88 6.46 5.28
N LYS A 8 15.59 6.63 4.17
CA LYS A 8 15.08 7.40 3.03
C LYS A 8 13.85 6.72 2.43
N LEU A 9 13.92 5.40 2.22
CA LEU A 9 12.79 4.62 1.71
C LEU A 9 11.58 4.69 2.66
N LEU A 10 11.79 4.62 3.97
CA LEU A 10 10.70 4.73 4.96
C LEU A 10 10.02 6.10 4.91
N VAL A 11 10.79 7.18 4.80
CA VAL A 11 10.26 8.55 4.63
C VAL A 11 9.45 8.65 3.35
N GLU A 12 9.99 8.20 2.22
CA GLU A 12 9.29 8.23 0.92
C GLU A 12 7.96 7.44 0.96
N LEU A 13 7.94 6.27 1.61
CA LEU A 13 6.74 5.46 1.76
C LEU A 13 5.71 6.12 2.70
N GLN A 14 6.17 6.78 3.76
CA GLN A 14 5.30 7.54 4.66
C GLN A 14 4.66 8.72 3.94
N GLU A 15 5.47 9.54 3.24
CA GLU A 15 4.99 10.69 2.46
C GLU A 15 3.97 10.26 1.38
N GLN A 16 4.23 9.14 0.70
CA GLN A 16 3.30 8.57 -0.26
C GLN A 16 1.97 8.17 0.40
N THR A 17 2.02 7.52 1.57
CA THR A 17 0.83 7.11 2.32
C THR A 17 0.02 8.33 2.77
N GLU A 18 0.68 9.36 3.29
CA GLU A 18 0.05 10.62 3.69
C GLU A 18 -0.61 11.33 2.49
N SER A 19 0.05 11.33 1.33
CA SER A 19 -0.55 11.87 0.09
C SER A 19 -1.83 11.13 -0.32
N PHE A 20 -1.86 9.80 -0.19
CA PHE A 20 -3.07 9.03 -0.50
C PHE A 20 -4.19 9.29 0.50
N LEU A 21 -3.86 9.38 1.79
CA LEU A 21 -4.83 9.74 2.83
C LEU A 21 -5.43 11.13 2.58
N ASN A 22 -4.59 12.13 2.29
CA ASN A 22 -5.04 13.48 1.99
C ASN A 22 -5.98 13.52 0.78
N LYS A 23 -5.67 12.78 -0.29
CA LYS A 23 -6.55 12.65 -1.45
C LYS A 23 -7.88 12.01 -1.08
N ALA A 24 -7.86 10.88 -0.36
CA ALA A 24 -9.08 10.18 0.03
C ALA A 24 -9.99 11.02 0.93
N ILE A 25 -9.41 11.73 1.89
CA ILE A 25 -10.15 12.59 2.82
C ILE A 25 -10.72 13.80 2.07
N SER A 26 -9.90 14.52 1.32
CA SER A 26 -10.32 15.77 0.66
C SER A 26 -11.29 15.55 -0.50
N GLU A 27 -11.16 14.45 -1.25
CA GLU A 27 -11.97 14.22 -2.44
C GLU A 27 -13.10 13.21 -2.23
N TRP A 28 -12.91 12.19 -1.38
CA TRP A 28 -13.84 11.04 -1.35
C TRP A 28 -14.72 11.01 -0.10
N GLN A 29 -14.28 11.58 1.02
CA GLN A 29 -15.00 11.49 2.30
C GLN A 29 -16.44 12.02 2.22
N MET A 30 -16.68 13.05 1.42
CA MET A 30 -18.00 13.69 1.27
C MET A 30 -18.81 13.15 0.08
N ILE A 31 -18.31 12.15 -0.66
CA ILE A 31 -19.07 11.52 -1.75
C ILE A 31 -20.22 10.71 -1.14
N ARG A 32 -21.45 10.93 -1.64
CA ARG A 32 -22.62 10.19 -1.20
C ARG A 32 -22.44 8.69 -1.42
N HIS A 33 -22.88 7.87 -0.46
CA HIS A 33 -22.81 6.41 -0.55
C HIS A 33 -23.46 5.85 -1.82
N SER A 34 -24.56 6.42 -2.30
CA SER A 34 -25.22 6.00 -3.54
C SER A 34 -24.33 6.14 -4.77
N GLN A 35 -23.36 7.06 -4.74
CA GLN A 35 -22.37 7.27 -5.79
C GLN A 35 -21.09 6.46 -5.55
N PHE A 36 -20.54 6.51 -4.33
CA PHE A 36 -19.29 5.80 -4.00
C PHE A 36 -19.45 4.27 -4.02
N GLY A 37 -20.64 3.79 -3.66
CA GLY A 37 -21.03 2.38 -3.69
C GLY A 37 -21.60 1.93 -5.04
N TYR A 38 -21.72 2.81 -6.03
CA TYR A 38 -22.27 2.44 -7.34
C TYR A 38 -21.38 1.43 -8.06
N LYS A 39 -21.99 0.37 -8.59
CA LYS A 39 -21.32 -0.65 -9.41
C LYS A 39 -21.66 -0.39 -10.87
N VAL A 40 -20.62 -0.20 -11.70
CA VAL A 40 -20.78 -0.01 -13.15
C VAL A 40 -21.30 -1.25 -13.87
N ALA A 41 -21.11 -2.43 -13.28
CA ALA A 41 -21.68 -3.70 -13.71
C ALA A 41 -21.71 -4.69 -12.53
N PRO A 42 -22.56 -5.74 -12.55
CA PRO A 42 -22.65 -6.73 -11.47
C PRO A 42 -21.29 -7.36 -11.11
N GLU A 43 -20.44 -7.61 -12.10
CA GLU A 43 -19.12 -8.25 -11.95
C GLU A 43 -17.98 -7.30 -11.60
N LYS A 44 -18.23 -5.98 -11.53
CA LYS A 44 -17.22 -4.96 -11.23
C LYS A 44 -17.35 -4.46 -9.81
N TRP A 45 -16.23 -4.15 -9.18
CA TRP A 45 -16.23 -3.55 -7.85
C TRP A 45 -16.67 -2.09 -7.91
N SER A 46 -17.39 -1.64 -6.88
CA SER A 46 -17.59 -0.21 -6.62
C SER A 46 -16.34 0.41 -5.97
N ALA A 47 -16.27 1.74 -5.90
CA ALA A 47 -15.17 2.42 -5.21
C ALA A 47 -15.11 2.04 -3.72
N THR A 48 -16.28 1.86 -3.07
CA THR A 48 -16.36 1.32 -1.70
C THR A 48 -15.71 -0.05 -1.58
N GLN A 49 -15.99 -0.98 -2.51
CA GLN A 49 -15.42 -2.33 -2.46
C GLN A 49 -13.92 -2.33 -2.71
N CYS A 50 -13.42 -1.47 -3.62
CA CYS A 50 -11.99 -1.28 -3.82
C CYS A 50 -11.30 -0.77 -2.54
N LEU A 51 -11.88 0.23 -1.87
CA LEU A 51 -11.30 0.80 -0.65
C LEU A 51 -11.33 -0.22 0.51
N GLU A 52 -12.42 -0.97 0.65
CA GLU A 52 -12.52 -2.02 1.66
C GLU A 52 -11.50 -3.14 1.43
N HIS A 53 -11.27 -3.54 0.18
CA HIS A 53 -10.21 -4.50 -0.16
C HIS A 53 -8.84 -4.00 0.31
N LEU A 54 -8.47 -2.75 0.02
CA LEU A 54 -7.21 -2.17 0.50
C LEU A 54 -7.12 -2.16 2.02
N ASN A 55 -8.20 -1.77 2.71
CA ASN A 55 -8.25 -1.73 4.17
C ASN A 55 -8.13 -3.12 4.81
N SER A 56 -8.78 -4.15 4.22
CA SER A 56 -8.69 -5.54 4.70
C SER A 56 -7.26 -6.09 4.68
N TYR A 57 -6.45 -5.70 3.68
CA TYR A 57 -5.03 -6.05 3.65
C TYR A 57 -4.28 -5.39 4.81
N GLY A 58 -4.59 -4.13 5.12
CA GLY A 58 -4.05 -3.41 6.28
C GLY A 58 -4.39 -4.12 7.59
N HIS A 59 -5.65 -4.50 7.79
CA HIS A 59 -6.09 -5.25 8.97
C HIS A 59 -5.32 -6.57 9.17
N PHE A 60 -4.95 -7.24 8.08
CA PHE A 60 -4.18 -8.48 8.15
C PHE A 60 -2.68 -8.25 8.33
N TYR A 61 -2.05 -7.41 7.49
CA TYR A 61 -0.59 -7.30 7.45
C TYR A 61 0.01 -6.40 8.54
N LEU A 62 -0.69 -5.35 8.99
CA LEU A 62 -0.14 -4.44 10.00
C LEU A 62 0.17 -5.16 11.32
N PRO A 63 -0.73 -6.00 11.88
CA PRO A 63 -0.42 -6.77 13.09
C PRO A 63 0.73 -7.77 12.87
N GLU A 64 0.80 -8.42 11.71
CA GLU A 64 1.88 -9.38 11.42
C GLU A 64 3.25 -8.68 11.26
N MET A 65 3.28 -7.49 10.65
CA MET A 65 4.47 -6.66 10.57
C MET A 65 4.93 -6.19 11.95
N GLU A 66 4.00 -5.71 12.78
CA GLU A 66 4.29 -5.28 14.16
C GLU A 66 4.88 -6.42 14.98
N LYS A 67 4.25 -7.61 14.95
CA LYS A 67 4.77 -8.83 15.61
C LYS A 67 6.19 -9.17 15.14
N ALA A 68 6.46 -9.12 13.83
CA ALA A 68 7.78 -9.42 13.28
C ALA A 68 8.84 -8.42 13.76
N ILE A 69 8.50 -7.12 13.81
CA ILE A 69 9.38 -6.06 14.31
C ILE A 69 9.67 -6.26 15.80
N HIS A 70 8.66 -6.55 16.62
CA HIS A 70 8.84 -6.83 18.05
C HIS A 70 9.77 -8.03 18.27
N LYS A 71 9.52 -9.14 17.59
CA LYS A 71 10.37 -10.34 17.66
C LYS A 71 11.82 -10.07 17.25
N ALA A 72 12.04 -9.21 16.26
CA ALA A 72 13.39 -8.81 15.86
C ALA A 72 14.09 -7.99 16.95
N LYS A 73 13.36 -7.04 17.58
CA LYS A 73 13.88 -6.24 18.71
C LYS A 73 14.21 -7.11 19.92
N GLU A 74 13.36 -8.07 20.28
CA GLU A 74 13.60 -9.02 21.37
C GLU A 74 14.86 -9.86 21.14
N LYS A 75 15.15 -10.20 19.88
CA LYS A 75 16.38 -10.90 19.48
C LYS A 75 17.62 -10.00 19.43
N GLY A 76 17.48 -8.70 19.74
CA GLY A 76 18.57 -7.73 19.66
C GLY A 76 19.02 -7.41 18.25
N TRP A 77 18.18 -7.61 17.23
CA TRP A 77 18.53 -7.28 15.85
C TRP A 77 18.52 -5.76 15.64
N ALA A 78 19.62 -5.23 15.12
CA ALA A 78 19.72 -3.83 14.76
C ALA A 78 19.10 -3.56 13.39
N ALA A 79 18.54 -2.36 13.20
CA ALA A 79 18.08 -1.90 11.90
C ALA A 79 19.26 -1.78 10.92
N THR A 80 19.07 -2.23 9.69
CA THR A 80 20.09 -2.13 8.65
C THR A 80 20.02 -0.77 7.95
N THR A 81 21.18 -0.19 7.64
CA THR A 81 21.25 1.09 6.89
C THR A 81 20.78 0.95 5.45
N HIS A 82 20.89 -0.25 4.90
CA HIS A 82 20.50 -0.56 3.54
C HIS A 82 19.48 -1.70 3.52
N PHE A 83 18.41 -1.52 2.76
CA PHE A 83 17.41 -2.53 2.45
C PHE A 83 17.61 -3.03 1.03
N LYS A 84 17.71 -4.35 0.85
CA LYS A 84 17.77 -4.98 -0.47
C LYS A 84 16.50 -5.78 -0.69
N SER A 85 15.70 -5.35 -1.66
CA SER A 85 14.48 -6.07 -2.04
C SER A 85 14.81 -7.48 -2.57
N GLY A 86 13.93 -8.44 -2.28
CA GLY A 86 13.95 -9.75 -2.92
C GLY A 86 13.41 -9.70 -4.35
N TRP A 87 13.74 -10.69 -5.18
CA TRP A 87 13.40 -10.67 -6.61
C TRP A 87 11.89 -10.75 -6.79
N LEU A 88 11.26 -11.69 -6.07
CA LEU A 88 9.83 -11.90 -6.06
C LEU A 88 9.08 -10.68 -5.52
N GLY A 89 9.53 -10.12 -4.39
CA GLY A 89 8.91 -8.93 -3.81
C GLY A 89 8.97 -7.73 -4.74
N ASN A 90 10.16 -7.44 -5.30
CA ASN A 90 10.32 -6.35 -6.25
C ASN A 90 9.51 -6.56 -7.55
N TYR A 91 9.34 -7.79 -8.02
CA TYR A 91 8.47 -8.09 -9.16
C TYR A 91 7.03 -7.69 -8.88
N PHE A 92 6.46 -8.13 -7.75
CA PHE A 92 5.08 -7.80 -7.37
C PHE A 92 4.88 -6.30 -7.10
N THR A 93 5.84 -5.64 -6.44
CA THR A 93 5.78 -4.18 -6.24
C THR A 93 5.69 -3.44 -7.58
N LYS A 94 6.52 -3.81 -8.56
CA LYS A 94 6.49 -3.19 -9.90
C LYS A 94 5.22 -3.51 -10.67
N LEU A 95 4.65 -4.69 -10.48
CA LEU A 95 3.41 -5.09 -11.13
C LEU A 95 2.21 -4.27 -10.63
N MET A 96 2.18 -3.93 -9.35
CA MET A 96 1.12 -3.13 -8.72
C MET A 96 1.34 -1.61 -8.85
N MET A 97 2.54 -1.17 -9.22
CA MET A 97 2.87 0.26 -9.30
C MET A 97 2.13 0.92 -10.48
N PRO A 98 1.34 1.98 -10.23
CA PRO A 98 0.69 2.72 -11.30
C PRO A 98 1.71 3.48 -12.16
N GLY A 99 1.36 3.73 -13.41
CA GLY A 99 2.09 4.63 -14.31
C GLY A 99 2.08 6.08 -13.83
N ALA A 100 2.89 6.93 -14.45
CA ALA A 100 3.02 8.35 -14.08
C ALA A 100 1.71 9.15 -14.21
N ASP A 101 0.80 8.69 -15.06
CA ASP A 101 -0.54 9.23 -15.31
C ASP A 101 -1.63 8.51 -14.49
N GLY A 102 -1.25 7.62 -13.58
CA GLY A 102 -2.18 6.76 -12.83
C GLY A 102 -2.68 5.57 -13.63
N ALA A 103 -2.17 5.30 -14.84
CA ALA A 103 -2.53 4.12 -15.59
C ALA A 103 -2.19 2.85 -14.79
N VAL A 104 -3.17 1.96 -14.61
CA VAL A 104 -2.94 0.65 -14.00
C VAL A 104 -2.00 -0.12 -14.92
N GLY A 105 -0.94 -0.71 -14.36
CA GLY A 105 0.03 -1.53 -15.08
C GLY A 105 -0.59 -2.78 -15.72
N LYS A 106 0.23 -3.80 -15.98
CA LYS A 106 -0.28 -5.05 -16.58
C LYS A 106 -1.39 -5.62 -15.69
N LYS A 107 -2.56 -5.86 -16.28
CA LYS A 107 -3.66 -6.58 -15.62
C LYS A 107 -3.13 -7.93 -15.15
N MET A 108 -3.27 -8.20 -13.86
CA MET A 108 -3.12 -9.56 -13.31
C MET A 108 -4.29 -10.43 -13.77
#